data_AF-A0A9E5RQI7-F1
#
_entry.id   AF-A0A9E5RQI7-F1
#
_cell.length_a   1.000
_cell.length_b   1.000
_cell.length_c   1.000
_cell.angle_alpha   90.00
_cell.angle_beta   90.00
_cell.angle_gamma   90.00
#
_symmetry.space_group_name_H-M   'P 1'
#
loop_
_entity.id
_entity.type
_entity.pdbx_description
1 polymer ?
#
loop_
_entity_poly.entity_id
_entity_poly.type
_entity_poly.pdbx_seq_one_letter_code
_entity_poly.pdbx_strand_id
1 'polypeptide(L)'
;MSAGADLDWEEAFEYRPGQRVELIAQPGTFDTIADYEAMMVPPIWLLNDQRPRYPHELRVISQPPMQTNALRPQCSLTLEKVYA
;
A
#
# COMPACT_ATOMS: atom_id res chain seq x y z
N MET A 1 -37.85 -11.26 -7.90
CA MET A 1 -36.38 -11.37 -7.98
C MET A 1 -35.87 -10.13 -8.70
N SER A 2 -35.23 -9.21 -8.01
CA SER A 2 -34.39 -8.19 -8.64
C SER A 2 -33.19 -8.01 -7.75
N ALA A 3 -32.15 -8.80 -8.03
CA ALA A 3 -30.81 -8.59 -7.49
C ALA A 3 -30.19 -7.45 -8.32
N GLY A 4 -30.64 -6.22 -8.06
CA GLY A 4 -29.96 -5.02 -8.53
C GLY A 4 -28.79 -4.79 -7.59
N ALA A 5 -27.63 -5.27 -7.98
CA ALA A 5 -26.43 -5.36 -7.15
C ALA A 5 -26.06 -4.01 -6.52
N ASP A 6 -25.95 -4.07 -5.20
CA ASP A 6 -25.45 -3.10 -4.24
C ASP A 6 -23.94 -2.88 -4.44
N LEU A 7 -23.50 -2.33 -5.58
CA LEU A 7 -22.07 -2.22 -5.95
C LEU A 7 -21.68 -0.83 -6.47
N ASP A 8 -22.33 0.23 -6.00
CA ASP A 8 -22.04 1.60 -6.48
C ASP A 8 -21.03 2.37 -5.60
N TRP A 9 -20.48 1.75 -4.54
CA TRP A 9 -19.55 2.42 -3.60
C TRP A 9 -18.48 1.52 -2.95
N GLU A 10 -18.18 0.34 -3.50
CA GLU A 10 -17.12 -0.52 -2.94
C GLU A 10 -15.75 -0.20 -3.58
N GLU A 11 -14.92 0.45 -2.76
CA GLU A 11 -13.46 0.53 -2.84
C GLU A 11 -12.88 1.47 -3.92
N ALA A 12 -12.79 2.78 -3.58
CA ALA A 12 -11.73 3.62 -4.12
C ALA A 12 -10.39 3.04 -3.64
N PHE A 13 -9.84 2.08 -4.39
CA PHE A 13 -8.55 1.49 -4.08
C PHE A 13 -7.50 2.60 -3.98
N GLU A 14 -6.99 2.82 -2.78
CA GLU A 14 -6.01 3.88 -2.53
C GLU A 14 -4.60 3.34 -2.81
N TYR A 15 -3.95 3.95 -3.79
CA TYR A 15 -2.55 3.68 -4.11
C TYR A 15 -1.65 4.28 -3.01
N ARG A 16 -0.72 3.48 -2.51
CA ARG A 16 0.18 3.87 -1.42
C ARG A 16 1.62 3.51 -1.77
N PRO A 17 2.60 4.35 -1.36
CA PRO A 17 4.01 4.02 -1.45
C PRO A 17 4.33 2.63 -0.88
N GLY A 18 5.19 1.89 -1.56
CA GLY A 18 5.61 0.53 -1.17
C GLY A 18 4.69 -0.60 -1.65
N GLN A 19 3.54 -0.30 -2.25
CA GLN A 19 2.72 -1.31 -2.93
C GLN A 19 3.45 -1.84 -4.16
N ARG A 20 3.43 -3.17 -4.33
CA ARG A 20 3.96 -3.82 -5.53
C ARG A 20 2.88 -3.95 -6.58
N VAL A 21 3.19 -3.54 -7.80
CA VAL A 21 2.30 -3.54 -8.95
C VAL A 21 2.94 -4.23 -10.14
N GLU A 22 2.10 -4.72 -11.04
CA GLU A 22 2.47 -5.23 -12.37
C GLU A 22 1.93 -4.31 -13.44
N LEU A 23 2.71 -4.08 -14.50
CA LEU A 23 2.26 -3.33 -15.67
C LEU A 23 1.37 -4.21 -16.55
N ILE A 24 0.13 -3.78 -16.78
CA ILE A 24 -0.84 -4.53 -17.58
C ILE A 24 -0.39 -4.68 -19.04
N ALA A 25 0.22 -3.63 -19.60
CA ALA A 25 0.72 -3.65 -20.97
C ALA A 25 1.92 -4.59 -21.17
N GLN A 26 2.63 -4.94 -20.09
CA GLN A 26 3.84 -5.77 -20.11
C GLN A 26 3.81 -6.78 -18.96
N PRO A 27 2.98 -7.84 -19.07
CA PRO A 27 2.87 -8.87 -18.04
C PRO A 27 4.25 -9.46 -17.66
N GLY A 28 4.46 -9.71 -16.37
CA GLY A 28 5.74 -10.11 -15.79
C GLY A 28 6.67 -8.94 -15.45
N THR A 29 6.31 -7.70 -15.80
CA THR A 29 7.05 -6.50 -15.37
C THR A 29 6.46 -5.96 -14.09
N PHE A 30 7.23 -6.04 -12.99
CA PHE A 30 6.82 -5.60 -11.67
C PHE A 30 7.58 -4.35 -11.24
N ASP A 31 6.88 -3.45 -10.57
CA ASP A 31 7.49 -2.30 -9.92
C ASP A 31 6.82 -2.01 -8.58
N THR A 32 7.30 -1.00 -7.88
CA THR A 32 6.79 -0.55 -6.60
C THR A 32 6.37 0.91 -6.72
N ILE A 33 5.23 1.23 -6.13
CA ILE A 33 4.74 2.61 -6.07
C ILE A 33 5.70 3.41 -5.19
N ALA A 34 6.25 4.47 -5.77
CA ALA A 34 7.06 5.46 -5.08
C ALA A 34 6.17 6.47 -4.38
N ASP A 35 5.18 7.01 -5.10
CA ASP A 35 4.26 8.02 -4.60
C ASP A 35 2.92 8.02 -5.36
N TYR A 36 1.91 8.64 -4.76
CA TYR A 36 0.61 8.88 -5.35
C TYR A 36 0.20 10.34 -5.16
N GLU A 37 0.15 11.09 -6.25
CA GLU A 37 -0.20 12.49 -6.30
C GLU A 37 -1.56 12.67 -6.98
N ALA A 38 -2.66 12.68 -6.21
CA ALA A 38 -4.02 12.72 -6.73
C ALA A 38 -4.35 13.96 -7.60
N MET A 39 -3.57 15.03 -7.49
CA MET A 39 -3.73 16.24 -8.30
C MET A 39 -3.00 16.17 -9.66
N MET A 40 -2.20 15.14 -9.90
CA MET A 40 -1.43 14.94 -11.12
C MET A 40 -2.14 13.97 -12.08
N VAL A 41 -1.86 14.13 -13.37
CA VAL A 41 -2.42 13.28 -14.43
C VAL A 41 -1.30 12.88 -15.38
N PRO A 42 -0.80 11.62 -15.33
CA PRO A 42 -1.16 10.53 -14.42
C PRO A 42 -0.73 10.73 -12.95
N PRO A 43 -1.41 10.08 -11.98
CA PRO A 43 -1.17 10.34 -10.55
C PRO A 43 -0.16 9.41 -9.85
N ILE A 44 0.25 8.28 -10.43
CA ILE A 44 1.06 7.25 -9.73
C ILE A 44 2.51 7.29 -10.21
N TRP A 45 3.47 7.44 -9.30
CA TRP A 45 4.89 7.30 -9.59
C TRP A 45 5.39 5.91 -9.20
N LEU A 46 6.19 5.29 -10.05
CA LEU A 46 6.87 4.03 -9.77
C LEU A 46 8.35 4.27 -9.49
N LEU A 47 8.98 3.43 -8.67
CA LEU A 47 10.39 3.61 -8.28
C LEU A 47 11.36 3.54 -9.47
N ASN A 48 11.08 2.70 -10.46
CA ASN A 48 11.99 2.46 -11.59
C ASN A 48 11.48 3.03 -12.92
N ASP A 49 10.31 3.67 -12.92
CA ASP A 49 9.77 4.34 -14.10
C ASP A 49 10.03 5.85 -14.04
N GLN A 50 10.50 6.41 -15.15
CA GLN A 50 10.75 7.85 -15.26
C GLN A 50 9.46 8.65 -15.49
N ARG A 51 8.34 7.95 -15.76
CA ARG A 51 7.06 8.57 -16.09
C ARG A 51 5.97 8.08 -15.13
N PRO A 52 5.06 8.96 -14.71
CA PRO A 52 3.92 8.54 -13.91
C PRO A 52 2.95 7.69 -14.74
N ARG A 53 2.10 6.91 -14.05
CA ARG A 53 1.16 5.93 -14.61
C ARG A 53 -0.26 6.16 -14.12
N TYR A 54 -1.21 5.75 -14.95
CA TYR A 54 -2.61 5.71 -14.58
C TYR A 54 -2.93 4.45 -13.76
N PRO A 55 -3.95 4.52 -12.89
CA PRO A 55 -4.48 3.35 -12.18
C PRO A 55 -4.78 2.16 -13.10
N HIS A 56 -5.39 2.40 -14.26
CA HIS A 56 -5.79 1.34 -15.20
C HIS A 56 -4.64 0.73 -16.00
N GLU A 57 -3.41 1.23 -15.86
CA GLU A 57 -2.20 0.62 -16.43
C GLU A 57 -1.55 -0.40 -15.47
N LEU A 58 -2.02 -0.44 -14.22
CA LEU A 58 -1.38 -1.18 -13.13
C LEU A 58 -2.32 -2.22 -12.52
N ARG A 59 -1.74 -3.35 -12.13
CA ARG A 59 -2.40 -4.36 -11.31
C ARG A 59 -1.66 -4.49 -9.98
N VAL A 60 -2.34 -4.25 -8.87
CA VAL A 60 -1.74 -4.41 -7.54
C VAL A 60 -1.57 -5.90 -7.24
N ILE A 61 -0.34 -6.29 -6.90
CA ILE A 61 0.05 -7.68 -6.61
C ILE A 61 0.08 -7.93 -5.09
N SER A 62 0.44 -6.93 -4.30
CA SER A 62 0.48 -7.03 -2.84
C SER A 62 0.14 -5.70 -2.18
N GLN A 63 -0.74 -5.75 -1.18
CA GLN A 63 -0.95 -4.63 -0.26
C GLN A 63 0.28 -4.49 0.65
N PRO A 64 0.63 -3.27 1.10
CA PRO A 64 1.76 -3.11 1.99
C PRO A 64 1.45 -3.84 3.31
N PRO A 65 2.45 -4.35 4.03
CA PRO A 65 2.22 -4.86 5.36
C PRO A 65 1.60 -3.74 6.18
N MET A 66 0.32 -3.91 6.56
CA MET A 66 -0.35 -3.01 7.48
C MET A 66 0.53 -2.96 8.73
N GLN A 67 1.16 -1.82 9.01
CA GLN A 67 1.87 -1.63 10.26
C GLN A 67 0.82 -1.66 11.36
N THR A 68 0.48 -2.86 11.83
CA THR A 68 -0.16 -3.04 13.11
C THR A 68 0.88 -2.55 14.10
N ASN A 69 0.68 -1.34 14.61
CA ASN A 69 1.47 -0.83 15.72
C ASN A 69 1.10 -1.69 16.93
N ALA A 70 1.67 -2.89 17.02
CA ALA A 70 1.54 -3.76 18.16
C ALA A 70 2.14 -3.00 19.33
N LEU A 71 1.27 -2.47 20.19
CA LEU A 71 1.63 -1.89 21.48
C LEU A 71 2.58 -2.86 22.15
N ARG A 72 3.86 -2.50 22.22
CA ARG A 72 4.87 -3.32 22.89
C ARG A 72 4.45 -3.46 24.35
N PRO A 73 4.30 -4.68 24.90
CA PRO A 73 4.16 -4.83 26.34
C PRO A 73 5.47 -4.34 26.97
N GLN A 74 5.39 -3.22 27.68
CA GLN A 74 6.52 -2.66 28.42
C GLN A 74 6.74 -3.54 29.65
N CYS A 75 7.52 -4.61 29.52
CA CYS A 75 7.99 -5.39 30.65
C CYS A 75 9.01 -4.53 31.43
N SER A 76 8.56 -3.84 32.47
CA SER A 76 9.43 -3.27 33.49
C SER A 76 9.97 -4.40 34.37
N LEU A 77 11.18 -4.88 34.07
CA LEU A 77 11.94 -5.70 35.01
C LEU A 77 12.58 -4.78 36.04
N THR A 78 12.10 -4.86 37.28
CA THR A 78 12.73 -4.30 38.47
C THR A 78 14.09 -4.94 38.68
N LEU A 79 15.12 -4.13 38.86
CA LEU A 79 16.41 -4.57 39.36
C LEU A 79 16.66 -3.85 40.68
N GLU A 80 16.15 -4.45 41.77
CA GLU A 80 16.75 -4.25 43.08
C GLU A 80 18.21 -4.72 43.00
N LYS A 81 19.14 -3.82 43.29
CA LYS A 81 20.44 -4.21 43.83
C LYS A 81 20.78 -3.32 45.02
N VAL A 82 20.61 -3.96 46.18
CA VAL A 82 21.27 -3.74 47.46
C VAL A 82 22.74 -3.36 47.24
N TYR A 83 23.16 -2.25 47.84
CA TYR A 83 24.57 -2.00 48.15
C TYR A 83 24.73 -1.94 49.67
N ALA A 84 25.72 -2.69 50.12
CA ALA A 84 26.12 -2.95 51.50
C ALA A 84 26.65 -1.72 52.23
#